data_AF-A0A3L8SSS1-F1
#
_entry.id   AF-A0A3L8SSS1-F1
#
_cell.length_a   1.000
_cell.length_b   1.000
_cell.length_c   1.000
_cell.angle_alpha   90.00
_cell.angle_beta   90.00
_cell.angle_gamma   90.00
#
_symmetry.space_group_name_H-M   'P 1'
#
loop_
_entity.id
_entity.type
_entity.pdbx_description
1 polymer ?
#
loop_
_entity_poly.entity_id
_entity_poly.type
_entity_poly.pdbx_seq_one_letter_code
_entity_poly.pdbx_strand_id
1 'polypeptide(L)' 'MVTVPPEEVEFAKQAVFSRHPVVRKWPRSYEWFFMKMNIEHIWLQNWYGEVSPIAVEEYLKAVPNKG' A
#
# COMPACT_ATOMS: atom_id res chain seq x y z
N MET A 1 -0.65 6.64 -9.23
CA MET A 1 0.25 5.51 -8.91
C MET A 1 1.54 5.69 -9.68
N VAL A 2 2.67 5.28 -9.12
CA VAL A 2 4.00 5.37 -9.76
C VAL A 2 4.71 4.03 -9.63
N THR A 3 5.70 3.77 -10.48
CA THR A 3 6.58 2.60 -10.33
C THR A 3 7.41 2.75 -9.05
N VAL A 4 7.68 1.63 -8.37
CA VAL A 4 8.55 1.64 -7.19
C VAL A 4 9.99 1.88 -7.66
N PRO A 5 10.70 2.87 -7.10
CA PRO A 5 12.07 3.15 -7.49
C PRO A 5 13.02 2.05 -6.95
N PRO A 6 14.18 1.81 -7.59
CA PRO A 6 15.04 0.67 -7.29
C PRO A 6 15.41 0.49 -5.81
N GLU A 7 15.59 1.59 -5.08
CA GLU A 7 15.92 1.63 -3.66
C GLU A 7 14.83 1.08 -2.73
N GLU A 8 13.57 1.12 -3.16
CA GLU A 8 12.41 0.66 -2.38
C GLU A 8 11.92 -0.74 -2.81
N VAL A 9 12.48 -1.32 -3.87
CA VAL A 9 12.00 -2.59 -4.44
C VAL A 9 12.02 -3.74 -3.44
N GLU A 10 13.08 -3.85 -2.63
CA GLU A 10 13.17 -4.94 -1.66
C GLU A 10 12.12 -4.79 -0.54
N PHE A 11 11.83 -3.56 -0.12
CA PHE A 11 10.75 -3.29 0.82
C PHE A 11 9.38 -3.64 0.22
N ALA A 12 9.11 -3.19 -1.02
CA ALA A 12 7.85 -3.47 -1.70
C ALA A 12 7.63 -4.98 -1.87
N LYS A 13 8.68 -5.72 -2.22
CA LYS A 13 8.66 -7.18 -2.33
C LYS A 13 8.31 -7.86 -1.00
N GLN A 14 8.95 -7.45 0.11
CA GLN A 14 8.65 -7.98 1.44
C GLN A 14 7.21 -7.65 1.87
N ALA A 15 6.75 -6.43 1.64
CA ALA A 15 5.40 -5.99 1.97
C ALA A 15 4.34 -6.80 1.21
N VAL A 16 4.51 -7.00 -0.10
CA VAL A 16 3.59 -7.80 -0.92
C VAL A 16 3.63 -9.27 -0.54
N PHE A 17 4.82 -9.86 -0.36
CA PHE A 17 4.95 -11.30 -0.10
C PHE A 17 4.51 -11.71 1.31
N SER A 18 4.60 -10.81 2.30
CA SER A 18 4.09 -11.09 3.65
C SER A 18 2.57 -11.23 3.68
N ARG A 19 1.85 -10.49 2.82
CA ARG A 19 0.38 -10.54 2.69
C ARG A 19 -0.11 -11.50 1.62
N HIS A 20 0.65 -11.68 0.55
CA HIS A 20 0.31 -12.51 -0.60
C HIS A 20 1.45 -13.47 -0.98
N PRO A 21 1.71 -14.53 -0.19
CA PRO A 21 2.82 -15.47 -0.44
C PRO A 21 2.76 -16.14 -1.82
N VAL A 22 1.56 -16.27 -2.40
CA VAL A 22 1.33 -16.89 -3.72
C VAL A 22 2.03 -16.15 -4.86
N VAL A 23 2.25 -14.83 -4.73
CA VAL A 23 2.92 -14.00 -5.75
C VAL A 23 4.34 -14.52 -6.04
N ARG A 24 4.99 -15.17 -5.08
CA ARG A 24 6.31 -15.81 -5.27
C ARG A 24 6.32 -16.92 -6.32
N LYS A 25 5.16 -17.53 -6.56
CA LYS A 25 4.97 -18.65 -7.51
C LYS A 25 4.42 -18.19 -8.85
N TRP A 26 4.21 -16.89 -9.04
CA TRP A 26 3.67 -16.38 -10.29
C TRP A 26 4.61 -16.68 -11.46
N PRO A 27 4.05 -16.95 -12.65
CA PRO A 27 4.84 -17.29 -13.82
C PRO A 27 5.76 -16.13 -14.21
N ARG A 28 7.04 -16.44 -14.43
CA ARG A 28 8.09 -15.48 -14.81
C ARG A 28 7.98 -15.02 -16.27
N SER A 29 7.09 -15.63 -17.05
CA SER A 29 6.85 -15.26 -18.45
C SER A 29 6.21 -13.89 -18.62
N TYR A 30 5.73 -13.28 -17.53
CA TYR A 30 5.22 -11.92 -17.53
C TYR A 30 6.21 -10.97 -16.83
N GLU A 31 6.20 -9.71 -17.28
CA GLU A 31 7.00 -8.63 -16.71
C GLU A 31 6.30 -8.04 -15.48
N TRP A 32 6.34 -8.77 -14.36
CA TRP A 32 5.84 -8.27 -13.09
C TRP A 32 6.74 -7.17 -12.55
N PHE A 33 6.14 -6.05 -12.12
CA PHE A 33 6.83 -4.97 -11.43
C PHE A 33 5.99 -4.45 -10.27
N PHE A 34 6.64 -3.74 -9.34
CA PHE A 34 5.97 -3.16 -8.19
C PHE A 34 5.55 -1.71 -8.49
N MET A 35 4.36 -1.35 -8.04
CA MET A 35 3.85 0.03 -8.07
C MET A 35 3.51 0.47 -6.65
N LYS A 36 3.63 1.77 -6.40
CA LYS A 36 3.14 2.42 -5.19
C LYS A 36 2.11 3.48 -5.52
N MET A 37 1.21 3.70 -4.57
CA MET A 37 0.25 4.80 -4.62
C MET A 37 0.79 5.94 -3.75
N ASN A 38 1.04 7.09 -4.35
CA ASN A 38 1.29 8.31 -3.60
C ASN A 38 -0.06 8.80 -3.10
N ILE A 39 -0.19 8.93 -1.78
CA ILE A 39 -1.45 9.33 -1.14
C ILE A 39 -1.50 10.86 -1.13
N GLU A 40 -2.50 11.43 -1.81
CA GLU A 40 -2.73 12.88 -1.85
C GLU A 40 -3.90 13.29 -0.96
N HIS A 41 -4.97 12.48 -0.95
CA HIS A 41 -6.17 12.71 -0.16
C HIS A 41 -6.69 11.42 0.45
N ILE A 42 -7.22 11.52 1.66
CA ILE A 42 -7.80 10.41 2.39
C ILE A 42 -9.17 10.84 2.90
N TRP A 43 -10.18 10.03 2.59
CA TRP A 43 -11.54 10.21 3.06
C TRP A 43 -11.95 8.96 3.84
N LEU A 44 -12.20 9.13 5.13
CA LEU A 44 -12.61 8.04 6.01
C LEU A 44 -14.12 8.11 6.23
N GLN A 45 -14.82 7.07 5.81
CA GLN A 45 -16.21 6.82 6.19
C GLN A 45 -16.25 5.64 7.15
N ASN A 46 -16.43 5.90 8.45
CA ASN A 46 -16.44 4.87 9.49
C ASN A 46 -17.85 4.59 10.04
N TRP A 47 -18.86 5.40 9.67
CA TRP A 47 -20.25 5.23 10.07
C TRP A 47 -21.21 5.80 9.00
N TYR A 48 -22.52 5.65 9.23
CA TYR A 48 -23.53 6.26 8.37
C TYR A 48 -23.44 7.79 8.42
N GLY A 49 -23.55 8.42 7.25
CA GLY A 49 -23.59 9.87 7.11
C GLY A 49 -22.27 10.46 6.62
N GLU A 50 -21.47 10.97 7.55
CA GLU A 50 -20.36 11.90 7.25
C GLU A 50 -19.06 11.19 6.83
N VAL A 51 -18.32 11.85 5.95
CA VAL A 51 -16.99 11.46 5.51
C VAL A 51 -15.99 12.43 6.12
N SER A 52 -15.05 11.91 6.91
CA SER A 52 -13.99 12.73 7.51
C SER A 52 -12.77 12.80 6.58
N PRO A 53 -12.35 14.00 6.11
CA PRO A 53 -11.08 14.14 5.45
C PRO A 53 -9.94 13.96 6.48
N ILE A 54 -8.99 13.09 6.17
CA ILE A 54 -7.82 12.82 7.03
C ILE A 54 -6.57 13.42 6.39
N ALA A 55 -5.77 14.14 7.16
CA ALA A 55 -4.50 14.66 6.67
C ALA A 55 -3.55 13.49 6.38
N VAL A 56 -2.79 13.58 5.29
CA VAL A 56 -1.87 12.51 4.87
C VAL A 56 -0.82 12.25 5.95
N GLU A 57 -0.35 13.30 6.61
CA GLU A 57 0.64 13.22 7.69
C GLU A 57 0.09 12.48 8.92
N GLU A 58 -1.19 12.67 9.24
CA GLU A 58 -1.84 11.97 10.35
C GLU A 58 -1.98 10.48 10.05
N TYR A 59 -2.40 10.15 8.83
CA TYR A 59 -2.49 8.75 8.38
C TYR A 59 -1.14 8.04 8.41
N LEU A 60 -0.08 8.68 7.90
CA LEU A 60 1.26 8.08 7.85
C LEU A 60 1.92 7.94 9.23
N LYS A 61 1.53 8.76 10.21
CA LYS A 61 2.01 8.68 11.61
C LYS A 61 1.21 7.70 12.46
N ALA A 62 -0.01 7.35 12.04
CA ALA A 62 -0.87 6.46 12.80
C ALA A 62 -0.22 5.07 12.94
N VAL A 63 -0.32 4.48 14.15
CA VAL A 63 0.11 3.10 14.39
C VAL A 63 -1.07 2.17 14.09
N PRO A 64 -0.96 1.25 13.11
CA PRO A 64 -2.03 0.31 12.81
C PRO A 64 -2.36 -0.53 14.04
N ASN A 65 -3.63 -0.60 14.41
CA ASN A 65 -4.06 -1.50 15.48
C ASN A 65 -3.84 -2.96 15.04
N LYS A 66 -3.14 -3.74 15.87
CA LYS A 66 -3.04 -5.20 15.69
C LYS A 66 -4.32 -5.79 16.28
N GLY A 67 -5.35 -5.90 15.45
CA GLY A 67 -6.54 -6.68 15.79
C GLY A 67 -6.18 -8.10 16.24
#